data_AF-A0A7W1D5Y6-F1
#
_entry.id   AF-A0A7W1D5Y6-F1
#
_cell.length_a   1.000
_cell.length_b   1.000
_cell.length_c   1.000
_cell.angle_alpha   90.00
_cell.angle_beta   90.00
_cell.angle_gamma   90.00
#
_symmetry.space_group_name_H-M   'P 1'
#
loop_
_entity.id
_entity.type
_entity.pdbx_description
1 polymer ?
#
loop_
_entity_poly.entity_id
_entity_poly.type
_entity_poly.pdbx_seq_one_letter_code
_entity_poly.pdbx_strand_id
1 'polypeptide(L)'
;MEVSSEDEGWAVLNGGVRLDAGLYVFTDATANGGVGVVVVRMPVAENADPQILEPACSSSVVQILDAKPIAGIDSAQAVEALGRLRNILAEMVALYEALNQLLVREDVVAGSEITIVHDYFGVSAWMQAGAPPDAAMRIDPGYYEASFKKHAWAPAKDPTISAVIAACWELVSRKQLLLVFRHQPGHRSEAAGIHHFVRFNKMADELADQGSGRPSSATS
;
A
#
# COMPACT_ATOMS: atom_id res chain seq x y z
N MET A 1 -16.81 -27.69 20.65
CA MET A 1 -16.57 -27.06 19.35
C MET A 1 -15.30 -27.72 18.83
N GLU A 2 -15.42 -28.63 17.86
CA GLU A 2 -14.24 -29.19 17.19
C GLU A 2 -13.80 -28.18 16.15
N VAL A 3 -12.53 -27.79 16.19
CA VAL A 3 -11.91 -26.90 15.21
C VAL A 3 -11.26 -27.78 14.15
N SER A 4 -11.56 -27.53 12.87
CA SER A 4 -11.22 -28.42 11.75
C SER A 4 -9.83 -28.18 11.18
N SER A 5 -9.18 -27.08 11.58
CA SER A 5 -7.79 -26.76 11.27
C SER A 5 -7.14 -25.93 12.38
N GLU A 6 -5.81 -25.89 12.36
CA GLU A 6 -5.02 -25.05 13.28
C GLU A 6 -5.25 -23.56 13.02
N ASP A 7 -5.46 -23.15 11.76
CA ASP A 7 -5.85 -21.79 11.38
C ASP A 7 -7.22 -21.40 11.95
N GLU A 8 -8.18 -22.32 11.91
CA GLU A 8 -9.50 -22.12 12.52
C GLU A 8 -9.39 -22.10 14.06
N GLY A 9 -8.53 -22.95 14.63
CA GLY A 9 -8.14 -22.94 16.04
C GLY A 9 -7.56 -21.60 16.48
N TRP A 10 -6.63 -21.04 15.71
CA TRP A 10 -5.98 -19.78 16.02
C TRP A 10 -6.92 -18.59 15.82
N ALA A 11 -7.73 -18.57 14.76
CA ALA A 11 -8.74 -17.53 14.55
C ALA A 11 -9.80 -17.52 15.67
N VAL A 12 -10.21 -18.69 16.16
CA VAL A 12 -11.16 -18.83 17.28
C VAL A 12 -10.53 -18.44 18.62
N LEU A 13 -9.26 -18.78 18.86
CA LEU A 13 -8.58 -18.51 20.13
C LEU A 13 -8.02 -17.08 20.25
N ASN A 14 -7.60 -16.49 19.13
CA ASN A 14 -6.87 -15.22 19.08
C ASN A 14 -7.60 -14.10 18.34
N GLY A 15 -8.77 -14.39 17.76
CA GLY A 15 -9.69 -13.39 17.21
C GLY A 15 -9.23 -12.68 15.94
N GLY A 16 -8.26 -13.23 15.20
CA GLY A 16 -7.61 -12.52 14.09
C GLY A 16 -7.26 -13.37 12.88
N VAL A 17 -6.93 -12.69 11.78
CA VAL A 17 -6.41 -13.27 10.53
C VAL A 17 -4.91 -13.05 10.46
N ARG A 18 -4.19 -14.12 10.09
CA ARG A 18 -2.76 -14.10 9.82
C ARG A 18 -2.50 -13.87 8.32
N LEU A 19 -1.43 -13.14 8.02
CA LEU A 19 -0.88 -13.04 6.67
C LEU A 19 -0.09 -14.31 6.35
N ASP A 20 -0.19 -14.79 5.12
CA ASP A 20 0.69 -15.83 4.60
C ASP A 20 2.15 -15.35 4.59
N ALA A 21 3.08 -16.29 4.43
CA ALA A 21 4.49 -15.96 4.29
C ALA A 21 4.71 -15.14 3.00
N GLY A 22 5.54 -14.09 3.08
CA GLY A 22 5.75 -13.20 1.94
C GLY A 22 6.23 -11.81 2.32
N LEU A 23 6.35 -10.94 1.31
CA LEU A 23 6.68 -9.53 1.48
C LEU A 23 5.45 -8.67 1.21
N TYR A 24 5.05 -7.91 2.23
CA TYR A 24 3.89 -7.05 2.22
C TYR A 24 4.33 -5.60 2.34
N VAL A 25 3.62 -4.71 1.65
CA VAL A 25 3.78 -3.27 1.79
C VAL A 25 2.41 -2.67 2.06
N PHE A 26 2.26 -2.05 3.21
CA PHE A 26 1.08 -1.30 3.59
C PHE A 26 1.29 0.16 3.23
N THR A 27 0.37 0.73 2.47
CA THR A 27 0.38 2.13 2.07
C THR A 27 -0.88 2.81 2.59
N ASP A 28 -0.71 4.00 3.17
CA ASP A 28 -1.82 4.85 3.61
C ASP A 28 -1.46 6.31 3.36
N ALA A 29 -2.46 7.17 3.21
CA ALA A 29 -2.26 8.58 2.95
C ALA A 29 -3.40 9.47 3.45
N THR A 30 -3.04 10.69 3.87
CA THR A 30 -4.03 11.66 4.36
C THR A 30 -4.39 12.68 3.28
N ALA A 31 -5.59 13.26 3.39
CA ALA A 31 -6.08 14.29 2.47
C ALA A 31 -5.22 15.57 2.43
N ASN A 32 -4.35 15.78 3.43
CA ASN A 32 -3.41 16.90 3.51
C ASN A 32 -2.04 16.55 2.91
N GLY A 33 -1.90 15.36 2.33
CA GLY A 33 -0.69 14.92 1.63
C GLY A 33 0.34 14.24 2.53
N GLY A 34 -0.03 13.78 3.72
CA GLY A 34 0.82 12.87 4.49
C GLY A 34 0.83 11.47 3.86
N VAL A 35 1.97 10.80 3.91
CA VAL A 35 2.22 9.49 3.30
C VAL A 35 2.84 8.56 4.33
N GLY A 36 2.23 7.39 4.49
CA GLY A 36 2.69 6.31 5.35
C GLY A 36 2.99 5.06 4.55
N VAL A 37 4.18 4.47 4.75
CA VAL A 37 4.56 3.19 4.15
C VAL A 37 5.20 2.28 5.18
N VAL A 38 4.71 1.04 5.28
CA VAL A 38 5.27 0.00 6.14
C VAL A 38 5.56 -1.24 5.31
N VAL A 39 6.82 -1.67 5.29
CA VAL A 39 7.23 -2.92 4.65
C VAL A 39 7.33 -4.02 5.70
N VAL A 40 6.67 -5.14 5.48
CA VAL A 40 6.59 -6.26 6.43
C VAL A 40 6.98 -7.55 5.74
N ARG A 41 7.96 -8.26 6.31
CA ARG A 41 8.26 -9.63 5.95
C ARG A 41 7.52 -10.58 6.88
N MET A 42 6.62 -11.35 6.30
CA MET A 42 5.91 -12.43 6.97
C MET A 42 6.76 -13.71 6.89
N PRO A 43 7.11 -14.33 8.02
CA PRO A 43 7.97 -15.50 8.03
C PRO A 43 7.25 -16.76 7.54
N VAL A 44 8.03 -17.70 7.02
CA VAL A 44 7.55 -19.05 6.65
C VAL A 44 7.24 -19.89 7.89
N ALA A 45 7.99 -19.68 8.98
CA ALA A 45 7.78 -20.41 10.22
C ALA A 45 6.53 -19.90 10.95
N GLU A 46 5.61 -20.81 11.27
CA GLU A 46 4.33 -20.51 11.91
C GLU A 46 4.47 -19.86 13.29
N ASN A 47 5.59 -19.99 14.00
CA ASN A 47 5.77 -19.36 15.31
C ASN A 47 6.75 -18.18 15.30
N ALA A 48 7.20 -17.75 14.12
CA ALA A 48 8.05 -16.57 14.01
C ALA A 48 7.20 -15.29 13.91
N ASP A 49 7.69 -14.24 14.55
CA ASP A 49 7.06 -12.93 14.50
C ASP A 49 7.26 -12.25 13.13
N PRO A 50 6.28 -11.47 12.65
CA PRO A 50 6.46 -10.60 11.50
C PRO A 50 7.61 -9.62 11.71
N GLN A 51 8.44 -9.45 10.69
CA GLN A 51 9.53 -8.48 10.71
C GLN A 51 9.12 -7.21 9.97
N ILE A 52 9.04 -6.08 10.67
CA ILE A 52 8.94 -4.76 10.05
C ILE A 52 10.32 -4.40 9.52
N LEU A 53 10.38 -4.08 8.23
CA LEU A 53 11.63 -3.77 7.55
C LEU A 53 11.81 -2.26 7.47
N GLU A 54 12.81 -1.75 8.17
CA GLU A 54 13.16 -0.33 8.16
C GLU A 54 13.82 0.09 6.82
N PRO A 55 13.72 1.38 6.44
CA PRO A 55 12.96 2.42 7.13
C PRO A 55 11.45 2.35 6.81
N ALA A 56 10.60 2.43 7.82
CA ALA A 56 9.21 2.83 7.61
C ALA A 56 9.15 4.31 7.19
N CYS A 57 8.20 4.68 6.32
CA CYS A 57 8.09 6.04 5.80
C CYS A 57 7.00 6.83 6.51
N SER A 58 7.41 7.98 7.06
CA SER A 58 6.53 9.08 7.45
C SER A 58 7.01 10.32 6.69
N SER A 59 6.27 10.74 5.67
CA SER A 59 6.65 11.88 4.84
C SER A 59 5.42 12.57 4.24
N SER A 60 5.64 13.52 3.36
CA SER A 60 4.58 14.20 2.62
C SER A 60 4.77 14.06 1.11
N VAL A 61 3.68 14.19 0.37
CA VAL A 61 3.67 14.20 -1.10
C VAL A 61 4.71 15.17 -1.66
N VAL A 62 4.79 16.38 -1.12
CA VAL A 62 5.72 17.41 -1.59
C VAL A 62 7.17 16.98 -1.33
N GLN A 63 7.49 16.52 -0.11
CA GLN A 63 8.85 16.06 0.21
C GLN A 63 9.28 14.85 -0.63
N ILE A 64 8.37 13.90 -0.87
CA ILE A 64 8.65 12.72 -1.71
C ILE A 64 8.94 13.15 -3.14
N LEU A 65 8.10 14.01 -3.73
CA LEU A 65 8.26 14.44 -5.11
C LEU A 65 9.45 15.40 -5.31
N ASP A 66 9.82 16.18 -4.31
CA ASP A 66 11.05 16.97 -4.32
C ASP A 66 12.30 16.08 -4.29
N ALA A 67 12.28 15.01 -3.48
CA ALA A 67 13.40 14.08 -3.37
C ALA A 67 13.50 13.10 -4.54
N LYS A 68 12.36 12.70 -5.12
CA LYS A 68 12.23 11.65 -6.14
C LYS A 68 11.33 12.16 -7.27
N PRO A 69 11.79 13.14 -8.05
CA PRO A 69 10.97 13.86 -9.03
C PRO A 69 10.43 12.92 -10.11
N ILE A 70 9.17 13.15 -10.46
CA ILE A 70 8.49 12.49 -11.57
C ILE A 70 8.49 13.44 -12.76
N ALA A 71 8.87 12.94 -13.94
CA ALA A 71 8.87 13.75 -15.14
C ALA A 71 7.48 14.36 -15.40
N GLY A 72 7.43 15.69 -15.57
CA GLY A 72 6.18 16.43 -15.78
C GLY A 72 5.43 16.83 -14.51
N ILE A 73 6.02 16.63 -13.32
CA ILE A 73 5.51 17.14 -12.04
C ILE A 73 6.66 17.85 -11.31
N ASP A 74 6.68 19.19 -11.36
CA ASP A 74 7.52 20.00 -10.50
C ASP A 74 6.87 20.27 -9.13
N SER A 75 7.60 20.88 -8.19
CA SER A 75 7.12 21.15 -6.83
C SER A 75 5.86 22.03 -6.80
N ALA A 76 5.75 23.02 -7.69
CA ALA A 76 4.60 23.90 -7.74
C ALA A 76 3.36 23.15 -8.26
N GLN A 77 3.55 22.34 -9.31
CA GLN A 77 2.53 21.44 -9.84
C GLN A 77 2.08 20.40 -8.81
N ALA A 78 3.01 19.86 -8.01
CA ALA A 78 2.71 18.92 -6.94
C ALA A 78 1.82 19.55 -5.86
N VAL A 79 2.14 20.77 -5.42
CA VAL A 79 1.34 21.52 -4.43
C VAL A 79 -0.05 21.84 -4.97
N GLU A 80 -0.15 22.33 -6.22
CA GLU A 80 -1.43 22.61 -6.86
C GLU A 80 -2.28 21.33 -7.01
N ALA A 81 -1.67 20.26 -7.53
CA ALA A 81 -2.33 18.97 -7.71
C ALA A 81 -2.80 18.39 -6.38
N LEU A 82 -2.01 18.52 -5.30
CA LEU A 82 -2.42 18.08 -3.97
C LEU A 82 -3.63 18.86 -3.47
N GLY A 83 -3.69 20.18 -3.67
CA GLY A 83 -4.85 20.99 -3.31
C GLY A 83 -6.14 20.54 -4.00
N ARG A 84 -6.03 20.02 -5.23
CA ARG A 84 -7.16 19.60 -6.07
C ARG A 84 -7.54 18.13 -5.89
N LEU A 85 -6.57 17.23 -5.84
CA LEU A 85 -6.74 15.78 -5.82
C LEU A 85 -6.72 15.20 -4.41
N ARG A 86 -6.14 15.93 -3.44
CA ARG A 86 -6.14 15.62 -2.01
C ARG A 86 -5.64 14.19 -1.75
N ASN A 87 -6.45 13.38 -1.06
CA ASN A 87 -6.11 12.00 -0.72
C ASN A 87 -5.80 11.17 -1.97
N ILE A 88 -6.48 11.38 -3.09
CA ILE A 88 -6.25 10.59 -4.32
C ILE A 88 -4.79 10.69 -4.78
N LEU A 89 -4.20 11.88 -4.78
CA LEU A 89 -2.80 12.04 -5.14
C LEU A 89 -1.89 11.42 -4.07
N ALA A 90 -2.21 11.64 -2.79
CA ALA A 90 -1.43 11.13 -1.68
C ALA A 90 -1.35 9.59 -1.67
N GLU A 91 -2.46 8.90 -1.93
CA GLU A 91 -2.53 7.44 -2.08
C GLU A 91 -1.63 6.92 -3.22
N MET A 92 -1.70 7.57 -4.38
CA MET A 92 -0.89 7.18 -5.53
C MET A 92 0.61 7.45 -5.29
N VAL A 93 0.94 8.53 -4.58
CA VAL A 93 2.32 8.85 -4.20
C VAL A 93 2.83 7.92 -3.10
N ALA A 94 1.97 7.43 -2.20
CA ALA A 94 2.33 6.39 -1.22
C ALA A 94 2.76 5.09 -1.91
N LEU A 95 2.04 4.67 -2.96
CA LEU A 95 2.47 3.54 -3.81
C LEU A 95 3.82 3.82 -4.48
N TYR A 96 4.00 5.01 -5.06
CA TYR A 96 5.26 5.39 -5.71
C TYR A 96 6.45 5.35 -4.74
N GLU A 97 6.25 5.84 -3.52
CA GLU A 97 7.27 5.80 -2.46
C GLU A 97 7.59 4.37 -2.04
N ALA A 98 6.57 3.53 -1.84
CA ALA A 98 6.74 2.12 -1.54
C ALA A 98 7.59 1.39 -2.60
N LEU A 99 7.30 1.62 -3.89
CA LEU A 99 8.07 1.01 -4.98
C LEU A 99 9.52 1.50 -5.01
N ASN A 100 9.77 2.78 -4.70
CA ASN A 100 11.13 3.29 -4.57
C ASN A 100 11.90 2.63 -3.42
N GLN A 101 11.26 2.42 -2.27
CA GLN A 101 11.89 1.69 -1.16
C GLN A 101 12.25 0.26 -1.57
N LEU A 102 11.33 -0.45 -2.22
CA LEU A 102 11.60 -1.81 -2.73
C LEU A 102 12.74 -1.83 -3.76
N LEU A 103 12.90 -0.77 -4.56
CA LEU A 103 13.96 -0.71 -5.58
C LEU A 103 15.37 -0.71 -4.97
N VAL A 104 15.56 -0.09 -3.81
CA VAL A 104 16.89 -0.01 -3.16
C VAL A 104 17.18 -1.17 -2.23
N ARG A 105 16.20 -2.06 -2.00
CA ARG A 105 16.36 -3.24 -1.15
C ARG A 105 17.15 -4.34 -1.84
N GLU A 106 18.12 -4.90 -1.13
CA GLU A 106 18.95 -6.03 -1.59
C GLU A 106 18.18 -7.35 -1.61
N ASP A 107 17.25 -7.53 -0.67
CA ASP A 107 16.40 -8.72 -0.55
C ASP A 107 15.21 -8.73 -1.52
N VAL A 108 15.07 -7.69 -2.34
CA VAL A 108 14.10 -7.61 -3.44
C VAL A 108 14.86 -7.73 -4.75
N VAL A 109 14.65 -8.83 -5.47
CA VAL A 109 15.36 -9.14 -6.73
C VAL A 109 14.39 -9.23 -7.91
N ALA A 110 14.95 -9.37 -9.12
CA ALA A 110 14.17 -9.57 -10.33
C ALA A 110 13.12 -10.69 -10.17
N GLY A 111 11.84 -10.41 -10.46
CA GLY A 111 10.76 -11.40 -10.34
C GLY A 111 10.24 -11.63 -8.92
N SER A 112 10.63 -10.82 -7.93
CA SER A 112 10.08 -10.92 -6.57
C SER A 112 8.58 -10.60 -6.56
N GLU A 113 7.79 -11.44 -5.88
CA GLU A 113 6.37 -11.16 -5.63
C GLU A 113 6.22 -10.24 -4.40
N ILE A 114 5.44 -9.17 -4.57
CA ILE A 114 5.17 -8.16 -3.55
C ILE A 114 3.67 -7.98 -3.39
N THR A 115 3.17 -8.10 -2.17
CA THR A 115 1.77 -7.78 -1.88
C THR A 115 1.63 -6.33 -1.41
N ILE A 116 0.99 -5.49 -2.22
CA ILE A 116 0.62 -4.12 -1.88
C ILE A 116 -0.76 -4.14 -1.22
N VAL A 117 -0.81 -3.72 0.04
CA VAL A 117 -2.04 -3.55 0.81
C VAL A 117 -2.38 -2.07 0.89
N HIS A 118 -3.59 -1.72 0.47
CA HIS A 118 -4.06 -0.33 0.37
C HIS A 118 -5.54 -0.23 0.71
N ASP A 119 -5.99 0.94 1.18
CA ASP A 119 -7.38 1.15 1.58
C ASP A 119 -8.21 1.92 0.54
N TYR A 120 -7.54 2.57 -0.42
CA TYR A 120 -8.18 3.26 -1.52
C TYR A 120 -8.22 2.39 -2.78
N PHE A 121 -9.42 1.94 -3.17
CA PHE A 121 -9.64 1.09 -4.34
C PHE A 121 -9.03 1.65 -5.65
N GLY A 122 -8.95 2.98 -5.79
CA GLY A 122 -8.43 3.61 -7.01
C GLY A 122 -6.97 3.24 -7.30
N VAL A 123 -6.17 2.91 -6.29
CA VAL A 123 -4.75 2.53 -6.44
C VAL A 123 -4.61 1.32 -7.38
N SER A 124 -5.21 0.19 -7.02
CA SER A 124 -5.12 -1.03 -7.82
C SER A 124 -5.90 -0.94 -9.13
N ALA A 125 -7.03 -0.23 -9.13
CA ALA A 125 -7.85 -0.07 -10.33
C ALA A 125 -7.12 0.72 -11.43
N TRP A 126 -6.45 1.81 -11.09
CA TRP A 126 -5.70 2.60 -12.07
C TRP A 126 -4.36 1.97 -12.46
N MET A 127 -3.67 1.29 -11.53
CA MET A 127 -2.50 0.50 -11.88
C MET A 127 -2.85 -0.56 -12.92
N GLN A 128 -3.96 -1.28 -12.73
CA GLN A 128 -4.47 -2.25 -13.72
C GLN A 128 -4.81 -1.61 -15.06
N ALA A 129 -5.52 -0.47 -15.05
CA ALA A 129 -5.92 0.23 -16.27
C ALA A 129 -4.73 0.81 -17.06
N GLY A 130 -3.64 1.16 -16.37
CA GLY A 130 -2.40 1.68 -16.96
C GLY A 130 -1.30 0.63 -17.15
N ALA A 131 -1.59 -0.65 -16.94
CA ALA A 131 -0.59 -1.71 -16.99
C ALA A 131 -0.01 -1.88 -18.42
N PRO A 132 1.32 -1.95 -18.58
CA PRO A 132 1.91 -2.35 -19.85
C PRO A 132 1.57 -3.82 -20.19
N PRO A 133 1.63 -4.24 -21.47
CA PRO A 133 1.19 -5.57 -21.89
C PRO A 133 1.90 -6.76 -21.21
N ASP A 134 3.13 -6.55 -20.74
CA ASP A 134 3.99 -7.54 -20.09
C ASP A 134 4.01 -7.41 -18.56
N ALA A 135 3.19 -6.53 -17.98
CA ALA A 135 3.08 -6.37 -16.55
C ALA A 135 2.56 -7.64 -15.86
N ALA A 136 3.29 -8.11 -14.85
CA ALA A 136 2.83 -9.15 -13.95
C ALA A 136 2.12 -8.52 -12.75
N MET A 137 0.79 -8.47 -12.81
CA MET A 137 -0.04 -7.97 -11.72
C MET A 137 -1.29 -8.84 -11.55
N ARG A 138 -1.65 -9.08 -10.29
CA ARG A 138 -2.95 -9.70 -9.92
C ARG A 138 -3.62 -8.94 -8.80
N ILE A 139 -4.93 -9.09 -8.73
CA ILE A 139 -5.76 -8.60 -7.64
C ILE A 139 -6.01 -9.76 -6.69
N ASP A 140 -5.61 -9.61 -5.43
CA ASP A 140 -6.04 -10.48 -4.34
C ASP A 140 -7.37 -9.94 -3.79
N PRO A 141 -8.48 -10.70 -3.93
CA PRO A 141 -9.76 -10.25 -3.43
C PRO A 141 -9.82 -10.13 -1.90
N GLY A 142 -8.85 -10.72 -1.20
CA GLY A 142 -8.78 -10.75 0.25
C GLY A 142 -9.87 -11.58 0.92
N TYR A 143 -9.98 -11.45 2.25
CA TYR A 143 -11.00 -12.14 3.06
C TYR A 143 -12.36 -11.46 3.04
N TYR A 144 -12.39 -10.17 2.73
CA TYR A 144 -13.62 -9.44 2.51
C TYR A 144 -13.85 -9.47 1.01
N GLU A 145 -14.82 -10.24 0.53
CA GLU A 145 -15.27 -10.16 -0.87
C GLU A 145 -15.80 -8.75 -1.14
N ALA A 146 -14.89 -7.80 -1.35
CA ALA A 146 -15.24 -6.50 -1.84
C ALA A 146 -15.90 -6.73 -3.19
N SER A 147 -17.03 -6.08 -3.40
CA SER A 147 -17.67 -6.06 -4.71
C SER A 147 -16.77 -5.30 -5.67
N PHE A 148 -15.76 -5.98 -6.22
CA PHE A 148 -14.95 -5.47 -7.32
C PHE A 148 -15.95 -5.04 -8.38
N LYS A 149 -15.88 -3.76 -8.77
CA LYS A 149 -16.77 -3.25 -9.83
C LYS A 149 -16.63 -4.19 -11.03
N LYS A 150 -17.76 -4.71 -11.52
CA LYS A 150 -17.84 -5.63 -12.67
C LYS A 150 -17.20 -5.10 -13.96
N HIS A 151 -16.77 -3.84 -13.99
CA HIS A 151 -16.21 -3.17 -15.16
C HIS A 151 -14.81 -2.66 -14.87
N ALA A 152 -13.88 -2.98 -15.78
CA ALA A 152 -12.52 -2.47 -15.78
C ALA A 152 -12.53 -0.93 -15.78
N TRP A 153 -11.60 -0.33 -15.05
CA TRP A 153 -11.43 1.12 -15.07
C TRP A 153 -10.78 1.55 -16.37
N ALA A 154 -11.19 2.72 -16.88
CA ALA A 154 -10.44 3.40 -17.92
C ALA A 154 -9.15 4.01 -17.31
N PRO A 155 -8.12 4.28 -18.14
CA PRO A 155 -6.95 5.02 -17.71
C PRO A 155 -7.31 6.33 -17.02
N ALA A 156 -6.46 6.76 -16.09
CA ALA A 156 -6.63 8.04 -15.42
C ALA A 156 -6.64 9.19 -16.45
N LYS A 157 -7.58 10.12 -16.30
CA LYS A 157 -7.68 11.30 -17.17
C LYS A 157 -6.85 12.47 -16.67
N ASP A 158 -6.58 12.50 -15.36
CA ASP A 158 -5.77 13.53 -14.75
C ASP A 158 -4.29 13.30 -15.11
N PRO A 159 -3.59 14.29 -15.68
CA PRO A 159 -2.21 14.12 -16.14
C PRO A 159 -1.23 13.85 -15.00
N THR A 160 -1.47 14.39 -13.81
CA THR A 160 -0.61 14.13 -12.63
C THR A 160 -0.75 12.69 -12.20
N ILE A 161 -1.98 12.18 -12.08
CA ILE A 161 -2.21 10.76 -11.73
C ILE A 161 -1.62 9.83 -12.79
N SER A 162 -1.80 10.15 -14.08
CA SER A 162 -1.20 9.37 -15.17
C SER A 162 0.32 9.34 -15.13
N ALA A 163 0.97 10.47 -14.80
CA ALA A 163 2.42 10.53 -14.63
C ALA A 163 2.90 9.70 -13.43
N VAL A 164 2.17 9.72 -12.31
CA VAL A 164 2.49 8.86 -11.15
C VAL A 164 2.35 7.38 -11.50
N ILE A 165 1.28 6.97 -12.20
CA ILE A 165 1.09 5.59 -12.65
C ILE A 165 2.23 5.14 -13.57
N ALA A 166 2.63 5.99 -14.52
CA ALA A 166 3.74 5.70 -15.41
C ALA A 166 5.06 5.51 -14.64
N ALA A 167 5.33 6.40 -13.66
CA ALA A 167 6.51 6.29 -12.81
C ALA A 167 6.50 5.00 -11.96
N CYS A 168 5.35 4.62 -11.40
CA CYS A 168 5.19 3.35 -10.70
C CYS A 168 5.53 2.16 -11.60
N TRP A 169 5.00 2.12 -12.83
CA TRP A 169 5.30 1.04 -13.76
C TRP A 169 6.77 1.02 -14.19
N GLU A 170 7.42 2.16 -14.35
CA GLU A 170 8.86 2.22 -14.60
C GLU A 170 9.65 1.55 -13.47
N LEU A 171 9.31 1.83 -12.21
CA LEU A 171 9.95 1.20 -11.05
C LEU A 171 9.71 -0.31 -11.02
N VAL A 172 8.49 -0.75 -11.32
CA VAL A 172 8.14 -2.17 -11.41
C VAL A 172 8.97 -2.87 -12.49
N SER A 173 9.09 -2.26 -13.67
CA SER A 173 9.88 -2.82 -14.78
C SER A 173 11.36 -2.96 -14.45
N ARG A 174 11.94 -2.00 -13.71
CA ARG A 174 13.39 -2.04 -13.31
C ARG A 174 13.78 -3.30 -12.54
N LYS A 175 12.88 -3.87 -11.73
CA LYS A 175 13.08 -5.15 -11.02
C LYS A 175 12.10 -6.24 -11.45
N GLN A 176 11.38 -6.08 -12.57
CA GLN A 176 10.40 -7.06 -13.03
C GLN A 176 9.50 -7.57 -11.88
N LEU A 177 9.03 -6.67 -11.01
CA LEU A 177 8.30 -7.06 -9.81
C LEU A 177 6.96 -7.69 -10.19
N LEU A 178 6.56 -8.73 -9.45
CA LEU A 178 5.23 -9.31 -9.57
C LEU A 178 4.35 -8.68 -8.49
N LEU A 179 3.37 -7.87 -8.90
CA LEU A 179 2.54 -7.14 -7.95
C LEU A 179 1.24 -7.88 -7.64
N VAL A 180 0.94 -8.01 -6.35
CA VAL A 180 -0.33 -8.50 -5.84
C VAL A 180 -0.99 -7.34 -5.11
N PHE A 181 -2.09 -6.82 -5.64
CA PHE A 181 -2.83 -5.75 -4.96
C PHE A 181 -3.94 -6.33 -4.12
N ARG A 182 -3.97 -5.94 -2.85
CA ARG A 182 -5.00 -6.32 -1.91
C ARG A 182 -5.66 -5.08 -1.32
N HIS A 183 -6.94 -4.92 -1.64
CA HIS A 183 -7.74 -3.84 -1.07
C HIS A 183 -8.22 -4.22 0.34
N GLN A 184 -8.02 -3.34 1.30
CA GLN A 184 -8.51 -3.50 2.66
C GLN A 184 -9.36 -2.28 3.01
N PRO A 185 -10.70 -2.41 3.15
CA PRO A 185 -11.55 -1.28 3.47
C PRO A 185 -11.13 -0.58 4.77
N GLY A 186 -10.86 0.73 4.70
CA GLY A 186 -10.53 1.56 5.86
C GLY A 186 -11.62 1.55 6.94
N HIS A 187 -11.21 1.85 8.19
CA HIS A 187 -12.06 2.02 9.39
C HIS A 187 -12.90 0.81 9.88
N ARG A 188 -12.73 -0.42 9.37
CA ARG A 188 -13.53 -1.58 9.83
C ARG A 188 -12.97 -2.39 11.00
N SER A 189 -12.03 -1.88 11.77
CA SER A 189 -11.32 -2.73 12.74
C SER A 189 -10.87 -2.03 14.01
N GLU A 190 -11.84 -1.53 14.78
CA GLU A 190 -11.67 -1.45 16.23
C GLU A 190 -11.98 -2.80 16.92
N ALA A 191 -12.58 -3.76 16.21
CA ALA A 191 -13.19 -4.95 16.80
C ALA A 191 -12.42 -6.29 16.64
N ALA A 192 -11.16 -6.30 16.21
CA ALA A 192 -10.40 -7.56 16.12
C ALA A 192 -8.98 -7.39 16.62
N GLY A 193 -8.74 -7.79 17.87
CA GLY A 193 -7.40 -8.04 18.37
C GLY A 193 -6.67 -9.04 17.46
N ILE A 194 -5.37 -8.80 17.25
CA ILE A 194 -4.43 -9.73 16.58
C ILE A 194 -4.72 -9.99 15.09
N HIS A 195 -5.31 -9.04 14.36
CA HIS A 195 -5.39 -9.12 12.90
C HIS A 195 -4.18 -8.38 12.28
N HIS A 196 -3.25 -9.10 11.64
CA HIS A 196 -2.00 -8.51 11.09
C HIS A 196 -2.26 -7.36 10.13
N PHE A 197 -3.25 -7.51 9.25
CA PHE A 197 -3.66 -6.42 8.36
C PHE A 197 -4.08 -5.14 9.09
N VAL A 198 -4.84 -5.26 10.18
CA VAL A 198 -5.31 -4.11 10.96
C VAL A 198 -4.13 -3.43 11.64
N ARG A 199 -3.24 -4.22 12.24
CA ARG A 199 -2.04 -3.72 12.92
C ARG A 199 -1.16 -2.92 11.97
N PHE A 200 -0.83 -3.47 10.80
CA PHE A 200 0.11 -2.82 9.88
C PHE A 200 -0.52 -1.69 9.07
N ASN A 201 -1.82 -1.78 8.75
CA ASN A 201 -2.54 -0.66 8.16
C ASN A 201 -2.63 0.52 9.15
N LYS A 202 -2.93 0.26 10.43
CA LYS A 202 -2.94 1.29 11.47
C LYS A 202 -1.57 1.96 11.61
N MET A 203 -0.49 1.19 11.49
CA MET A 203 0.87 1.74 11.51
C MET A 203 1.12 2.66 10.30
N ALA A 204 0.66 2.28 9.10
CA ALA A 204 0.76 3.15 7.93
C ALA A 204 -0.07 4.42 8.09
N ASP A 205 -1.30 4.34 8.60
CA ASP A 205 -2.17 5.47 8.94
C ASP A 205 -1.48 6.44 9.93
N GLU A 206 -0.94 5.91 11.03
CA GLU A 206 -0.21 6.71 12.04
C GLU A 206 1.01 7.43 11.43
N LEU A 207 1.74 6.78 10.51
CA LEU A 207 2.86 7.40 9.80
C LEU A 207 2.40 8.47 8.80
N ALA A 208 1.28 8.24 8.11
CA ALA A 208 0.69 9.21 7.21
C ALA A 208 0.20 10.46 7.95
N ASP A 209 -0.41 10.29 9.13
CA ASP A 209 -0.81 11.38 10.03
C ASP A 209 0.42 12.21 10.45
N GLN A 210 1.48 11.56 10.90
CA GLN A 210 2.75 12.21 11.26
C GLN A 210 3.35 12.98 10.07
N GLY A 211 3.39 12.36 8.90
CA GLY A 211 3.92 12.94 7.67
C GLY A 211 3.14 14.16 7.17
N SER A 212 1.86 14.27 7.54
CA SER A 212 1.03 15.46 7.27
C SER A 212 1.29 16.64 8.21
N GLY A 213 2.14 16.46 9.24
CA GLY A 213 2.36 17.43 10.30
C GLY A 213 1.24 17.49 11.34
N ARG A 214 0.30 16.54 11.34
CA ARG A 214 -0.67 16.37 12.44
C ARG A 214 -0.05 15.53 13.55
N PRO A 215 -0.21 15.93 14.84
CA PRO A 215 0.12 15.03 15.93
C PRO A 215 -0.79 13.80 15.84
N SER A 216 -0.23 12.60 16.01
CA SER A 216 -0.98 11.34 16.02
C SER A 216 -2.19 11.48 16.95
N SER A 217 -3.37 11.07 16.51
CA SER A 217 -4.59 11.05 17.30
C SER A 217 -4.57 9.92 18.35
N ALA A 218 -3.51 9.86 19.17
CA ALA A 218 -3.40 8.98 20.32
C ALA A 218 -3.83 9.74 21.57
N THR A 219 -5.15 9.77 21.85
CA THR A 219 -5.78 9.61 23.18
C THR A 219 -7.24 10.07 23.16
N SER A 220 -8.17 9.12 23.33
CA SER A 220 -9.40 9.27 24.12
C SER A 220 -9.83 7.90 24.60
#